data_AF-A0A5C7LFJ4-F1
#
_entry.id   AF-A0A5C7LFJ4-F1
#
_cell.length_a   1.000
_cell.length_b   1.000
_cell.length_c   1.000
_cell.angle_alpha   90.00
_cell.angle_beta   90.00
_cell.angle_gamma   90.00
#
_symmetry.space_group_name_H-M   'P 1'
#
loop_
_entity.id
_entity.type
_entity.pdbx_description
1 polymer ?
#
loop_
_entity_poly.entity_id
_entity_poly.type
_entity_poly.pdbx_seq_one_letter_code
_entity_poly.pdbx_strand_id
1 'polypeptide(L)'
;MPGQYSIKNTLEVLDFGFGIGGAIKSSQADGKIDANDLVNLIPLLPLAGPAFEDLSLVPKELGEMAEDEAKQVLDHCRPKVAGLISDEDLAKKVNAGLKVGLAMAEFLSVL
;
A
#
# COMPACT_ATOMS: atom_id res chain seq x y z
N MET A 1 -1.11 11.65 -21.42
CA MET A 1 -0.13 10.60 -21.80
C MET A 1 0.24 9.93 -20.50
N PRO A 2 0.26 8.59 -20.43
CA PRO A 2 0.74 7.91 -19.22
C PRO A 2 2.17 8.35 -18.91
N GLY A 3 2.54 8.35 -17.61
CA GLY A 3 3.92 8.61 -17.19
C GLY A 3 4.90 7.63 -17.85
N GLN A 4 6.19 7.94 -17.81
CA GLN A 4 7.19 7.03 -18.41
C GLN A 4 7.26 5.69 -17.65
N TYR A 5 6.79 5.66 -16.41
CA TYR A 5 6.69 4.49 -15.55
C TYR A 5 5.23 4.17 -15.24
N SER A 6 4.83 2.91 -15.44
CA SER A 6 3.50 2.40 -15.06
C SER A 6 3.31 2.47 -13.55
N ILE A 7 2.13 2.79 -13.03
CA ILE A 7 1.79 2.79 -11.58
C ILE A 7 1.77 1.40 -10.90
N LYS A 8 2.36 0.38 -11.52
CA LYS A 8 2.26 -1.02 -11.12
C LYS A 8 2.79 -1.22 -9.70
N ASN A 9 4.01 -0.75 -9.44
CA ASN A 9 4.67 -1.01 -8.16
C ASN A 9 3.99 -0.21 -7.03
N THR A 10 3.47 0.98 -7.35
CA THR A 10 2.64 1.78 -6.45
C THR A 10 1.40 1.02 -6.00
N LEU A 11 0.68 0.37 -6.93
CA LEU A 11 -0.50 -0.43 -6.60
C LEU A 11 -0.14 -1.67 -5.77
N GLU A 12 0.96 -2.35 -6.08
CA GLU A 12 1.44 -3.53 -5.35
C GLU A 12 1.81 -3.19 -3.90
N VAL A 13 2.49 -2.05 -3.67
CA VAL A 13 2.79 -1.55 -2.32
C VAL A 13 1.52 -1.19 -1.55
N LEU A 14 0.55 -0.55 -2.22
CA LEU A 14 -0.73 -0.22 -1.59
C LEU A 14 -1.51 -1.49 -1.22
N ASP A 15 -1.56 -2.49 -2.09
CA ASP A 15 -2.22 -3.76 -1.81
C ASP A 15 -1.59 -4.49 -0.61
N PHE A 16 -0.25 -4.51 -0.54
CA PHE A 16 0.45 -5.03 0.61
C PHE A 16 0.12 -4.25 1.89
N GLY A 17 0.13 -2.92 1.84
CA GLY A 17 -0.24 -2.06 2.97
C GLY A 17 -1.68 -2.26 3.47
N PHE A 18 -2.65 -2.39 2.55
CA PHE A 18 -4.03 -2.74 2.90
C PHE A 18 -4.14 -4.13 3.49
N GLY A 19 -3.37 -5.09 2.98
CA GLY A 19 -3.26 -6.42 3.56
C GLY A 19 -2.79 -6.36 5.02
N ILE A 20 -1.72 -5.63 5.31
CA ILE A 20 -1.21 -5.45 6.68
C ILE A 20 -2.29 -4.86 7.58
N GLY A 21 -2.96 -3.79 7.13
CA GLY A 21 -4.05 -3.18 7.89
C GLY A 21 -5.20 -4.16 8.18
N GLY A 22 -5.55 -5.01 7.20
CA GLY A 22 -6.55 -6.07 7.34
C GLY A 22 -6.13 -7.17 8.33
N ALA A 23 -4.86 -7.58 8.28
CA ALA A 23 -4.31 -8.57 9.20
C ALA A 23 -4.30 -8.05 10.64
N ILE A 24 -3.82 -6.82 10.86
CA ILE A 24 -3.83 -6.17 12.18
C ILE A 24 -5.24 -6.05 12.71
N LYS A 25 -6.19 -5.61 11.89
CA LYS A 25 -7.60 -5.47 12.29
C LYS A 25 -8.21 -6.82 12.68
N SER A 26 -7.90 -7.87 11.92
CA SER A 26 -8.37 -9.23 12.22
C SER A 26 -7.77 -9.76 13.51
N SER A 27 -6.49 -9.46 13.75
CA SER A 27 -5.80 -9.89 14.96
C SER A 27 -6.28 -9.17 16.21
N GLN A 28 -6.64 -7.89 16.12
CA GLN A 28 -7.20 -7.17 17.27
C GLN A 28 -8.65 -7.57 17.62
N ALA A 29 -9.30 -8.46 16.85
CA ALA A 29 -10.71 -8.79 17.03
C ALA A 29 -11.02 -9.47 18.38
N ASP A 30 -10.06 -10.19 18.97
CA ASP A 30 -10.20 -10.83 20.28
C ASP A 30 -9.50 -10.05 21.43
N GLY A 31 -8.93 -8.88 21.10
CA GLY A 31 -8.22 -8.01 22.04
C GLY A 31 -6.80 -8.46 22.39
N LYS A 32 -6.25 -9.47 21.71
CA LYS A 32 -4.87 -9.95 21.90
C LYS A 32 -4.13 -9.99 20.57
N ILE A 33 -2.80 -10.04 20.64
CA ILE A 33 -1.96 -10.39 19.49
C ILE A 33 -1.09 -11.55 19.97
N ASP A 34 -1.35 -12.75 19.47
CA ASP A 34 -0.65 -13.97 19.83
C ASP A 34 -0.17 -14.77 18.61
N ALA A 35 0.37 -15.98 18.83
CA ALA A 35 0.94 -16.76 17.73
C ALA A 35 -0.12 -17.25 16.72
N ASN A 36 -1.39 -17.34 17.11
CA ASN A 36 -2.48 -17.73 16.21
C ASN A 36 -2.73 -16.63 15.17
N ASP A 37 -2.46 -15.38 15.52
CA ASP A 37 -2.59 -14.23 14.62
C ASP A 37 -1.64 -14.23 13.44
N LEU A 38 -0.56 -15.02 13.51
CA LEU A 38 0.33 -15.23 12.38
C LEU A 38 -0.41 -15.81 11.17
N VAL A 39 -1.54 -16.51 11.38
CA VAL A 39 -2.40 -16.99 10.29
C VAL A 39 -2.97 -15.85 9.45
N ASN A 40 -3.23 -14.68 10.06
CA ASN A 40 -3.76 -13.51 9.39
C ASN A 40 -2.72 -12.82 8.49
N LEU A 41 -1.43 -13.18 8.65
CA LEU A 41 -0.34 -12.71 7.79
C LEU A 41 -0.13 -13.62 6.56
N ILE A 42 -0.68 -14.84 6.54
CA ILE A 42 -0.55 -15.76 5.39
C ILE A 42 -1.04 -15.12 4.07
N PRO A 43 -2.17 -14.40 4.04
CA PRO A 43 -2.61 -13.70 2.82
C PRO A 43 -1.65 -12.61 2.33
N LEU A 44 -0.70 -12.16 3.16
CA LEU A 44 0.30 -11.15 2.79
C LEU A 44 1.51 -11.74 2.07
N LEU A 45 1.77 -13.03 2.24
CA LEU A 45 2.90 -13.70 1.59
C LEU A 45 2.94 -13.51 0.06
N PRO A 46 1.84 -13.69 -0.69
CA PRO A 46 1.84 -13.44 -2.14
C PRO A 46 1.94 -11.94 -2.50
N LEU A 47 1.65 -11.03 -1.56
CA LEU A 47 1.71 -9.59 -1.79
C LEU A 47 3.10 -9.01 -1.47
N ALA A 48 3.83 -9.65 -0.55
CA ALA A 48 5.15 -9.19 -0.10
C ALA A 48 6.16 -9.21 -1.25
N GLY A 49 6.30 -10.32 -1.98
CA GLY A 49 7.26 -10.44 -3.09
C GLY A 49 7.12 -9.29 -4.10
N PRO A 50 5.95 -9.12 -4.74
CA PRO A 50 5.70 -8.03 -5.68
C PRO A 50 5.93 -6.64 -5.09
N ALA A 51 5.51 -6.40 -3.83
CA ALA A 51 5.68 -5.10 -3.20
C ALA A 51 7.15 -4.73 -2.90
N PHE A 52 8.05 -5.72 -2.80
CA PHE A 52 9.46 -5.49 -2.49
C PHE A 52 10.40 -5.60 -3.69
N GLU A 53 10.06 -6.37 -4.74
CA GLU A 53 10.92 -6.61 -5.92
C GLU A 53 11.33 -5.31 -6.63
N ASP A 54 10.40 -4.37 -6.79
CA ASP A 54 10.61 -3.13 -7.53
C ASP A 54 10.27 -1.87 -6.70
N LEU A 55 10.43 -1.96 -5.38
CA LEU A 55 10.09 -0.88 -4.46
C LEU A 55 10.86 0.43 -4.75
N SER A 56 12.05 0.32 -5.34
CA SER A 56 12.87 1.46 -5.78
C SER A 56 12.28 2.25 -6.96
N LEU A 57 11.29 1.69 -7.67
CA LEU A 57 10.60 2.35 -8.79
C LEU A 57 9.40 3.18 -8.32
N VAL A 58 8.85 2.90 -7.13
CA VAL A 58 7.70 3.62 -6.56
C VAL A 58 7.94 5.14 -6.47
N PRO A 59 9.10 5.67 -6.05
CA PRO A 59 9.36 7.11 -6.07
C PRO A 59 9.29 7.72 -7.47
N LYS A 60 9.75 6.99 -8.48
CA LYS A 60 9.75 7.45 -9.88
C LYS A 60 8.33 7.43 -10.43
N GLU A 61 7.58 6.36 -10.18
CA GLU A 61 6.16 6.28 -10.52
C GLU A 61 5.36 7.42 -9.89
N LEU A 62 5.59 7.72 -8.61
CA LEU A 62 4.90 8.82 -7.92
C LEU A 62 5.33 10.20 -8.44
N GLY A 63 6.61 10.36 -8.81
CA GLY A 63 7.14 11.62 -9.33
C GLY A 63 6.65 11.95 -10.74
N GLU A 64 6.35 10.94 -11.55
CA GLU A 64 5.91 11.09 -12.94
C GLU A 64 4.43 10.75 -13.17
N MET A 65 3.69 10.48 -12.09
CA MET A 65 2.29 10.08 -12.13
C MET A 65 1.42 11.14 -12.82
N ALA A 66 0.76 10.75 -13.91
CA ALA A 66 -0.21 11.59 -14.58
C ALA A 66 -1.54 11.67 -13.79
N GLU A 67 -2.38 12.65 -14.11
CA GLU A 67 -3.66 12.86 -13.40
C GLU A 67 -4.62 11.65 -13.56
N ASP A 68 -4.63 11.02 -14.73
CA ASP A 68 -5.41 9.82 -15.00
C ASP A 68 -4.88 8.59 -14.24
N GLU A 69 -3.57 8.50 -14.03
CA GLU A 69 -2.94 7.47 -13.21
C GLU A 69 -3.21 7.68 -11.72
N ALA A 70 -3.14 8.92 -11.24
CA ALA A 70 -3.54 9.27 -9.88
C ALA A 70 -5.00 8.89 -9.61
N LYS A 71 -5.89 9.12 -10.58
CA LYS A 71 -7.28 8.66 -10.49
C LYS A 71 -7.37 7.13 -10.41
N GLN A 72 -6.62 6.39 -11.23
CA GLN A 72 -6.60 4.93 -11.17
C GLN A 72 -6.15 4.41 -9.79
N VAL A 73 -5.15 5.04 -9.17
CA VAL A 73 -4.72 4.70 -7.81
C VAL A 73 -5.84 4.92 -6.80
N LEU A 74 -6.57 6.04 -6.89
CA LEU A 74 -7.69 6.31 -6.00
C LEU A 74 -8.85 5.34 -6.24
N ASP A 75 -9.18 5.05 -7.50
CA ASP A 75 -10.21 4.09 -7.89
C ASP A 75 -9.87 2.67 -7.40
N HIS A 76 -8.58 2.30 -7.38
CA HIS A 76 -8.10 1.04 -6.79
C HIS A 76 -8.24 1.00 -5.26
N CYS A 77 -7.97 2.12 -4.59
CA CYS A 77 -8.02 2.20 -3.13
C CYS A 77 -9.44 2.34 -2.57
N ARG A 78 -10.34 3.02 -3.30
CA ARG A 78 -11.68 3.39 -2.83
C ARG A 78 -12.53 2.20 -2.35
N PRO A 79 -12.56 1.04 -3.04
CA PRO A 79 -13.31 -0.14 -2.57
C PRO A 79 -12.80 -0.70 -1.23
N LYS A 80 -11.49 -0.57 -0.96
CA LYS A 80 -10.84 -1.10 0.25
C LYS A 80 -11.11 -0.25 1.50
N VAL A 81 -11.54 1.00 1.30
CA VAL A 81 -11.88 1.95 2.38
C VAL A 81 -13.30 2.50 2.26
N ALA A 82 -14.17 1.81 1.52
CA ALA A 82 -15.52 2.29 1.23
C ALA A 82 -16.29 2.58 2.54
N GLY A 83 -16.81 3.81 2.66
CA GLY A 83 -17.57 4.26 3.83
C GLY A 83 -16.74 4.60 5.08
N LEU A 84 -15.40 4.51 5.04
CA LEU A 84 -14.54 4.86 6.18
C LEU A 84 -14.04 6.31 6.15
N ILE A 85 -13.80 6.85 4.95
CA ILE A 85 -13.25 8.20 4.73
C ILE A 85 -13.83 8.86 3.47
N SER A 86 -13.78 10.18 3.40
CA SER A 86 -14.13 10.97 2.20
C SER A 86 -13.10 10.75 1.08
N ASP A 87 -13.45 11.10 -0.16
CA ASP A 87 -12.50 11.00 -1.30
C ASP A 87 -11.32 11.98 -1.16
N GLU A 88 -11.56 13.16 -0.59
CA GLU A 88 -10.51 14.13 -0.30
C GLU A 88 -9.53 13.59 0.76
N ASP A 89 -10.05 12.94 1.80
CA ASP A 89 -9.22 12.32 2.83
C ASP A 89 -8.48 11.09 2.29
N LEU A 90 -9.11 10.32 1.39
CA LEU A 90 -8.48 9.17 0.76
C LEU A 90 -7.19 9.56 0.04
N ALA A 91 -7.24 10.60 -0.80
CA ALA A 91 -6.04 11.06 -1.51
C ALA A 91 -4.92 11.49 -0.55
N LYS A 92 -5.26 12.21 0.53
CA LYS A 92 -4.29 12.61 1.56
C LYS A 92 -3.68 11.40 2.27
N LYS A 93 -4.49 10.39 2.62
CA LYS A 93 -4.04 9.18 3.33
C LYS A 93 -3.20 8.25 2.45
N VAL A 94 -3.56 8.08 1.18
CA VAL A 94 -2.77 7.31 0.21
C VAL A 94 -1.38 7.94 0.06
N ASN A 95 -1.31 9.25 -0.17
CA ASN A 95 -0.03 9.95 -0.30
C ASN A 95 0.82 9.85 0.98
N ALA A 96 0.20 10.00 2.16
CA ALA A 96 0.90 9.85 3.43
C ALA A 96 1.43 8.41 3.64
N GLY A 97 0.62 7.39 3.33
CA GLY A 97 1.01 5.98 3.44
C GLY A 97 2.17 5.62 2.53
N LEU A 98 2.14 6.09 1.28
CA LEU A 98 3.21 5.88 0.30
C LEU A 98 4.53 6.52 0.74
N LYS A 99 4.49 7.74 1.29
CA LYS A 99 5.70 8.40 1.84
C LYS A 99 6.32 7.61 2.99
N VAL A 100 5.50 7.07 3.89
CA VAL A 100 5.98 6.23 4.99
C VAL A 100 6.55 4.92 4.48
N GLY A 101 5.87 4.28 3.53
CA GLY A 101 6.34 3.04 2.89
C GLY A 101 7.70 3.23 2.22
N LEU A 102 7.87 4.34 1.50
CA LEU A 102 9.15 4.68 0.88
C LEU A 102 10.26 4.93 1.91
N ALA A 103 9.99 5.73 2.94
CA ALA A 103 10.99 5.99 3.99
C ALA A 103 11.42 4.69 4.70
N MET A 104 10.50 3.75 4.90
CA MET A 104 10.81 2.43 5.46
C MET A 104 11.65 1.59 4.48
N ALA A 105 11.33 1.62 3.19
CA ALA A 105 12.10 0.93 2.16
C ALA A 105 13.55 1.39 2.12
N GLU A 106 13.76 2.71 2.12
CA GLU A 106 15.08 3.33 2.14
C GLU A 106 15.86 2.92 3.39
N PHE A 107 15.21 2.92 4.56
CA PHE A 107 15.81 2.45 5.80
C PHE A 107 16.22 0.96 5.75
N LEU A 108 15.40 0.08 5.17
CA LEU A 108 15.75 -1.34 5.05
C LEU A 108 16.90 -1.58 4.07
N SER A 109 17.07 -0.72 3.06
CA SER A 109 18.16 -0.85 2.08
C SER A 109 19.56 -0.55 2.62
N VAL A 110 19.65 0.05 3.82
CA VAL A 110 20.94 0.33 4.50
C VAL A 110 21.31 -0.73 5.54
N LEU A 111 20.47 -1.75 5.75
CA LEU A 111 20.74 -2.91 6.61
C LEU A 111 21.36 -4.06 5.80
#